data_AF-A0A952YWA0-F1
#
_entry.id   AF-A0A952YWA0-F1
#
_cell.length_a   1.000
_cell.length_b   1.000
_cell.length_c   1.000
_cell.angle_alpha   90.00
_cell.angle_beta   90.00
_cell.angle_gamma   90.00
#
_symmetry.space_group_name_H-M   'P 1'
#
loop_
_entity.id
_entity.type
_entity.pdbx_description
1 polymer ?
#
loop_
_entity_poly.entity_id
_entity_poly.type
_entity_poly.pdbx_seq_one_letter_code
_entity_poly.pdbx_strand_id
1 'polypeptide(L)'
;MRKTVRLALLAGIACAALPVAASEFAPYGTAKVDMHPMPVTNTVFDVNYDDPQKLNVLYNFVLNTKKVTGGKVVVVTHGPELRAFAKENYAKYQGIIDRMAELAK
;
A
#
# COMPACT_ATOMS: atom_id res chain seq x y z
N MET A 1 -48.81 -50.44 22.68
CA MET A 1 -47.35 -50.69 22.61
C MET A 1 -46.65 -49.56 21.84
N ARG A 2 -46.63 -48.33 22.39
CA ARG A 2 -46.14 -47.10 21.74
C ARG A 2 -44.88 -46.55 22.44
N LYS A 3 -43.84 -47.38 22.62
CA LYS A 3 -42.61 -46.96 23.35
C LYS A 3 -41.29 -47.36 22.69
N THR A 4 -41.27 -47.72 21.41
CA THR A 4 -40.04 -48.19 20.73
C THR A 4 -39.55 -47.33 19.58
N VAL A 5 -40.25 -46.24 19.21
CA VAL A 5 -39.86 -45.40 18.05
C VAL A 5 -38.92 -44.24 18.42
N ARG A 6 -38.69 -43.95 19.71
CA ARG A 6 -37.92 -42.75 20.12
C ARG A 6 -36.41 -42.93 20.23
N LEU A 7 -35.87 -44.15 20.12
CA LEU A 7 -34.43 -44.39 20.29
C LEU A 7 -33.61 -44.37 18.99
N ALA A 8 -34.27 -44.42 17.82
CA ALA A 8 -33.57 -44.39 16.53
C ALA A 8 -33.27 -42.97 16.01
N LEU A 9 -33.92 -41.94 16.56
CA LEU A 9 -33.78 -40.55 16.07
C LEU A 9 -32.58 -39.80 16.70
N LEU A 10 -32.02 -40.30 17.81
CA LEU A 10 -30.92 -39.64 18.52
C LEU A 10 -29.52 -40.03 18.02
N ALA A 11 -29.38 -41.11 17.25
CA ALA A 11 -28.10 -41.51 16.67
C ALA A 11 -27.77 -40.80 15.34
N GLY A 12 -28.78 -40.26 14.65
CA GLY A 12 -28.61 -39.61 13.34
C GLY A 12 -28.09 -38.17 13.39
N ILE A 13 -28.15 -37.51 14.55
CA ILE A 13 -27.79 -36.09 14.70
C ILE A 13 -26.32 -35.92 15.15
N ALA A 14 -25.69 -36.97 15.69
CA ALA A 14 -24.32 -36.90 16.20
C ALA A 14 -23.23 -36.87 15.11
N CYS A 15 -23.54 -37.24 13.86
CA CYS A 15 -22.56 -37.20 12.76
C CYS A 15 -22.49 -35.87 12.00
N ALA A 16 -23.38 -34.91 12.26
CA ALA A 16 -23.46 -33.66 11.48
C ALA A 16 -22.64 -32.50 12.05
N ALA A 17 -21.97 -32.68 13.20
CA ALA A 17 -21.29 -31.61 13.92
C ALA A 17 -19.80 -31.88 14.18
N LEU A 18 -19.16 -32.74 13.38
CA LEU A 18 -17.70 -32.69 13.31
C LEU A 18 -17.35 -31.44 12.50
N PRO A 19 -16.63 -30.46 13.07
CA PRO A 19 -16.07 -29.40 12.25
C PRO A 19 -15.14 -30.11 11.27
N VAL A 20 -15.53 -30.15 10.01
CA VAL A 20 -14.61 -30.45 8.93
C VAL A 20 -13.59 -29.33 9.00
N ALA A 21 -12.47 -29.58 9.67
CA ALA A 21 -11.29 -28.77 9.58
C ALA A 21 -10.82 -28.91 8.13
N ALA A 22 -11.44 -28.12 7.24
CA ALA A 22 -10.98 -27.95 5.89
C ALA A 22 -9.54 -27.46 6.02
N SER A 23 -8.58 -28.36 5.77
CA SER A 23 -7.19 -27.98 5.64
C SER A 23 -7.15 -26.91 4.56
N GLU A 24 -6.78 -25.69 4.94
CA GLU A 24 -6.66 -24.57 4.02
C GLU A 24 -5.78 -25.04 2.85
N PHE A 25 -6.32 -25.02 1.63
CA PHE A 25 -5.62 -25.54 0.45
C PHE A 25 -4.41 -24.63 0.19
N ALA A 26 -3.29 -25.02 0.78
CA ALA A 26 -2.02 -24.32 0.76
C ALA A 26 -0.97 -25.22 0.08
N PRO A 27 -1.09 -25.49 -1.24
CA PRO A 27 -0.21 -26.39 -1.97
C PRO A 27 1.27 -25.95 -1.94
N TYR A 28 1.53 -24.70 -1.56
CA TYR A 28 2.85 -24.11 -1.43
C TYR A 28 3.20 -23.68 0.01
N GLY A 29 2.49 -24.23 1.00
CA GLY A 29 2.68 -23.92 2.42
C GLY A 29 1.89 -22.70 2.91
N THR A 30 1.90 -22.50 4.22
CA THR A 30 1.22 -21.39 4.90
C THR A 30 2.22 -20.29 5.25
N ALA A 31 1.84 -19.03 5.03
CA ALA A 31 2.64 -17.87 5.40
C ALA A 31 2.13 -17.29 6.73
N LYS A 32 3.05 -16.84 7.58
CA LYS A 32 2.71 -15.98 8.71
C LYS A 32 2.95 -14.54 8.29
N VAL A 33 1.99 -13.66 8.58
CA VAL A 33 2.17 -12.23 8.40
C VAL A 33 3.05 -11.73 9.54
N ASP A 34 4.22 -11.19 9.21
CA ASP A 34 5.15 -10.58 10.15
C ASP A 34 5.53 -9.19 9.65
N MET A 35 4.69 -8.20 9.96
CA MET A 35 4.86 -6.82 9.52
C MET A 35 5.55 -6.02 10.62
N HIS A 36 6.72 -5.47 10.30
CA HIS A 36 7.45 -4.54 11.18
C HIS A 36 7.42 -3.13 10.60
N PRO A 37 7.32 -2.09 11.45
CA PRO A 37 7.53 -0.72 11.00
C PRO A 37 8.97 -0.56 10.51
N MET A 38 9.15 0.22 9.44
CA MET A 38 10.48 0.58 8.96
C MET A 38 11.17 1.51 9.97
N PRO A 39 12.48 1.37 10.24
CA PRO A 39 13.21 2.39 10.98
C PRO A 39 13.17 3.73 10.26
N VAL A 40 13.25 4.82 11.04
CA VAL A 40 13.30 6.19 10.49
C VAL A 40 14.46 6.31 9.51
N THR A 41 14.15 6.51 8.23
CA THR A 41 15.13 6.47 7.14
C THR A 41 15.04 7.74 6.30
N ASN A 42 16.14 8.49 6.22
CA ASN A 42 16.25 9.62 5.32
C ASN A 42 16.39 9.13 3.87
N THR A 43 15.73 9.80 2.93
CA THR A 43 15.71 9.39 1.53
C THR A 43 16.11 10.53 0.59
N VAL A 44 16.75 10.17 -0.51
CA VAL A 44 17.12 11.09 -1.59
C VAL A 44 16.47 10.59 -2.88
N PHE A 45 15.70 11.45 -3.52
CA PHE A 45 15.18 11.23 -4.87
C PHE A 45 16.06 11.99 -5.85
N ASP A 46 16.86 11.27 -6.62
CA ASP A 46 17.57 11.80 -7.77
C ASP A 46 16.74 11.54 -9.02
N VAL A 47 16.31 12.61 -9.70
CA VAL A 47 15.45 12.54 -10.87
C VAL A 47 15.98 13.39 -12.02
N ASN A 48 15.71 12.89 -13.22
CA ASN A 48 16.01 13.56 -14.47
C ASN A 48 14.88 13.24 -15.46
N TYR A 49 13.91 14.14 -15.59
CA TYR A 49 12.73 13.93 -16.41
C TYR A 49 12.81 14.71 -17.72
N ASP A 50 12.51 14.05 -18.82
CA ASP A 50 12.34 14.65 -20.15
C ASP A 50 11.17 15.64 -20.23
N ASP A 51 10.12 15.44 -19.43
CA ASP A 51 8.92 16.28 -19.39
C ASP A 51 8.61 16.78 -17.96
N PRO A 52 8.47 18.10 -17.74
CA PRO A 52 8.04 18.66 -16.46
C PRO A 52 6.72 18.09 -15.92
N GLN A 53 5.82 17.57 -16.77
CA GLN A 53 4.57 16.93 -16.33
C GLN A 53 4.81 15.70 -15.44
N LYS A 54 5.97 15.04 -15.58
CA LYS A 54 6.35 13.86 -14.78
C LYS A 54 6.65 14.19 -13.31
N LEU A 55 6.76 15.46 -12.94
CA LEU A 55 6.79 15.88 -11.52
C LEU A 55 5.53 15.44 -10.74
N ASN A 56 4.39 15.26 -11.39
CA ASN A 56 3.20 14.66 -10.74
C ASN A 56 3.44 13.23 -10.25
N VAL A 57 4.27 12.47 -10.97
CA VAL A 57 4.63 11.11 -10.60
C VAL A 57 5.57 11.14 -9.39
N LEU A 58 6.58 12.02 -9.43
CA LEU A 58 7.49 12.25 -8.32
C LEU A 58 6.76 12.61 -7.02
N TYR A 59 5.76 13.48 -7.10
CA TYR A 59 4.96 13.87 -5.93
C TYR A 59 4.40 12.65 -5.19
N ASN A 60 3.78 11.71 -5.92
CA ASN A 60 3.20 10.52 -5.32
C ASN A 60 4.26 9.58 -4.74
N PHE A 61 5.41 9.46 -5.41
CA PHE A 61 6.53 8.67 -4.88
C PHE A 61 7.06 9.25 -3.57
N VAL A 62 7.33 10.55 -3.53
CA VAL A 62 7.80 11.23 -2.31
C VAL A 62 6.78 11.05 -1.18
N LEU A 63 5.50 11.30 -1.45
CA LEU A 63 4.44 11.21 -0.45
C LEU A 63 4.32 9.79 0.12
N ASN A 64 4.35 8.77 -0.72
CA ASN A 64 4.21 7.39 -0.28
C ASN A 64 5.47 6.87 0.42
N THR A 65 6.66 7.26 -0.04
CA THR A 65 7.91 6.92 0.64
C THR A 65 7.97 7.58 2.02
N LYS A 66 7.64 8.88 2.15
CA LYS A 66 7.62 9.59 3.43
C LYS A 66 6.71 8.90 4.46
N LYS A 67 5.55 8.36 4.03
CA LYS A 67 4.63 7.61 4.91
C LYS A 67 5.26 6.35 5.51
N VAL A 68 6.13 5.67 4.76
CA VAL A 68 6.76 4.41 5.19
C VAL A 68 8.06 4.67 5.94
N THR A 69 8.90 5.61 5.47
CA THR A 69 10.24 5.82 6.01
C THR A 69 10.28 6.78 7.19
N GLY A 70 9.33 7.71 7.31
CA GLY A 70 9.24 8.69 8.40
C GLY A 70 10.41 9.68 8.52
N GLY A 71 11.41 9.59 7.64
CA GLY A 71 12.60 10.44 7.67
C GLY A 71 12.50 11.69 6.80
N LYS A 72 13.61 12.43 6.74
CA LYS A 72 13.74 13.59 5.85
C LYS A 72 13.83 13.13 4.41
N VAL A 73 13.22 13.89 3.51
CA VAL A 73 13.29 13.65 2.07
C VAL A 73 14.04 14.80 1.41
N VAL A 74 15.03 14.47 0.58
CA VAL A 74 15.70 15.43 -0.31
C VAL A 74 15.38 15.06 -1.75
N VAL A 75 15.03 16.05 -2.56
CA VAL A 75 14.80 15.88 -4.00
C VAL A 75 15.90 16.62 -4.74
N VAL A 76 16.62 15.91 -5.60
CA VAL A 76 17.65 16.44 -6.49
C VAL A 76 17.15 16.25 -7.93
N THR A 77 17.14 17.34 -8.69
CA THR A 77 16.58 17.39 -10.04
C THR A 77 17.58 18.00 -11.00
N HIS A 78 17.70 17.41 -12.19
CA HIS A 78 18.76 17.73 -13.15
C HIS A 78 18.29 17.95 -14.60
N GLY A 79 17.00 17.76 -14.90
CA GLY A 79 16.51 17.77 -16.29
C GLY A 79 15.65 18.98 -16.70
N PRO A 80 15.01 18.87 -17.88
CA PRO A 80 13.99 19.79 -18.37
C PRO A 80 12.92 20.23 -17.36
N GLU A 81 12.61 19.39 -16.37
CA GLU A 81 11.65 19.66 -15.30
C GLU A 81 12.00 20.92 -14.48
N LEU A 82 13.28 21.31 -14.43
CA LEU A 82 13.74 22.55 -13.79
C LEU A 82 13.01 23.79 -14.33
N ARG A 83 12.59 23.76 -15.61
CA ARG A 83 11.84 24.87 -16.23
C ARG A 83 10.50 25.12 -15.55
N ALA A 84 9.87 24.12 -14.94
CA ALA A 84 8.62 24.32 -14.21
C ALA A 84 8.82 25.19 -12.97
N PHE A 85 10.00 25.14 -12.33
CA PHE A 85 10.32 25.92 -11.14
C PHE A 85 10.74 27.37 -11.46
N ALA A 86 10.95 27.71 -12.72
CA ALA A 86 11.27 29.07 -13.14
C ALA A 86 10.05 29.99 -12.98
N LYS A 87 10.25 31.17 -12.38
CA LYS A 87 9.16 32.10 -12.01
C LYS A 87 8.30 32.51 -13.22
N GLU A 88 8.94 32.73 -14.36
CA GLU A 88 8.32 33.09 -15.62
C GLU A 88 7.38 32.00 -16.17
N ASN A 89 7.59 30.73 -15.79
CA ASN A 89 6.78 29.61 -16.24
C ASN A 89 5.70 29.20 -15.22
N TYR A 90 5.61 29.89 -14.08
CA TYR A 90 4.69 29.53 -13.01
C TYR A 90 3.25 29.41 -13.51
N ALA A 91 2.74 30.39 -14.25
CA ALA A 91 1.36 30.34 -14.77
C ALA A 91 1.08 29.11 -15.64
N LYS A 92 2.09 28.61 -16.35
CA LYS A 92 1.98 27.42 -17.21
C LYS A 92 2.00 26.11 -16.41
N TYR A 93 2.80 26.04 -15.35
CA TYR A 93 3.01 24.83 -14.56
C TYR A 93 2.43 24.91 -13.14
N GLN A 94 1.57 25.89 -12.88
CA GLN A 94 1.07 26.21 -11.54
C GLN A 94 0.58 24.97 -10.80
N GLY A 95 -0.29 24.17 -11.42
CA GLY A 95 -0.85 22.98 -10.77
C GLY A 95 0.20 21.95 -10.34
N ILE A 96 1.33 21.86 -11.04
CA ILE A 96 2.43 20.97 -10.67
C ILE A 96 3.25 21.57 -9.54
N ILE A 97 3.57 22.86 -9.65
CA ILE A 97 4.38 23.57 -8.65
C ILE A 97 3.65 23.66 -7.31
N ASP A 98 2.35 23.92 -7.34
CA ASP A 98 1.50 23.95 -6.14
C ASP A 98 1.53 22.59 -5.43
N ARG A 99 1.45 21.47 -6.16
CA ARG A 99 1.59 20.12 -5.58
C ARG A 99 2.99 19.87 -5.02
N MET A 100 4.04 20.25 -5.74
CA MET A 100 5.41 20.11 -5.23
C MET A 100 5.62 20.96 -3.96
N ALA A 101 5.01 22.14 -3.87
CA ALA A 101 5.05 22.99 -2.69
C ALA A 101 4.36 22.37 -1.46
N GLU A 102 3.34 21.52 -1.66
CA GLU A 102 2.74 20.76 -0.55
C GLU A 102 3.73 19.82 0.14
N LEU A 103 4.73 19.30 -0.59
CA LEU A 103 5.73 18.39 -0.02
C LEU A 103 6.67 19.08 0.99
N ALA A 104 6.77 20.41 0.92
CA ALA A 104 7.57 21.22 1.84
C ALA A 104 6.85 21.53 3.16
N LYS A 105 5.59 21.11 3.30
CA LYS A 105 4.80 21.20 4.55
C LYS A 105 5.00 19.95 5.41
#